data_AF-A0A2E8KVZ6-F1
#
_entry.id   AF-A0A2E8KVZ6-F1
#
_cell.length_a   1.000
_cell.length_b   1.000
_cell.length_c   1.000
_cell.angle_alpha   90.00
_cell.angle_beta   90.00
_cell.angle_gamma   90.00
#
_symmetry.space_group_name_H-M   'P 1'
#
loop_
_entity.id
_entity.type
_entity.pdbx_description
1 polymer ?
#
loop_
_entity_poly.entity_id
_entity_poly.type
_entity_poly.pdbx_seq_one_letter_code
_entity_poly.pdbx_strand_id
1 'polypeptide(L)'
;MMIVKEEDRTLKGRVYLLLLPLITLSASVWFTQTKVGVVLALIFTGYIYFLGFTFSSYLWSLNHNLKNKSLNLFSIQVFLISLIGLLYSIFFLSINFLIPISFVLFYYLNRKNKTFVTLFPLWLKEFAYRLGVMVFICLMNVLAFWFNPYSQPIKYFLNEF
;
A
#
# COMPACT_ATOMS: atom_id res chain seq x y z
N MET A 1 -20.68 -7.65 -23.34
CA MET A 1 -20.44 -6.24 -23.73
C MET A 1 -19.23 -5.75 -22.96
N MET A 2 -18.05 -5.77 -23.58
CA MET A 2 -16.85 -5.18 -22.97
C MET A 2 -17.03 -3.67 -23.02
N ILE A 3 -17.29 -3.05 -21.88
CA ILE A 3 -17.26 -1.59 -21.76
C ILE A 3 -15.79 -1.21 -21.95
N VAL A 4 -15.40 -0.86 -23.18
CA VAL A 4 -14.17 -0.11 -23.45
C VAL A 4 -14.42 1.27 -22.85
N LYS A 5 -14.26 1.37 -21.53
CA LYS A 5 -14.39 2.63 -20.82
C LYS A 5 -13.15 3.43 -21.13
N GLU A 6 -13.36 4.59 -21.75
CA GLU A 6 -12.36 5.61 -22.01
C GLU A 6 -11.53 5.89 -20.73
N GLU A 7 -10.27 6.24 -20.90
CA GLU A 7 -9.35 6.52 -19.80
C GLU A 7 -9.93 7.56 -18.84
N ASP A 8 -10.19 7.15 -17.60
CA ASP A 8 -10.84 8.00 -16.60
C ASP A 8 -9.79 8.90 -15.92
N ARG A 9 -9.50 10.04 -16.56
CA ARG A 9 -8.49 11.01 -16.11
C ARG A 9 -8.74 11.51 -14.69
N THR A 10 -10.01 11.60 -14.28
CA THR A 10 -10.40 12.07 -12.95
C THR A 10 -9.97 11.07 -11.86
N LEU A 11 -10.14 9.78 -12.13
CA LEU A 11 -9.71 8.71 -11.23
C LEU A 11 -8.18 8.68 -11.09
N LYS A 12 -7.45 8.80 -12.21
CA LYS A 12 -5.98 8.92 -12.16
C LYS A 12 -5.52 10.08 -11.28
N GLY A 13 -6.09 11.27 -11.47
CA GLY A 13 -5.74 12.46 -10.69
C GLY A 13 -5.94 12.25 -9.19
N ARG A 14 -7.09 11.68 -8.79
CA ARG A 14 -7.38 11.38 -7.37
C ARG A 14 -6.40 10.39 -6.77
N VAL A 15 -6.05 9.33 -7.52
CA VAL A 15 -5.10 8.32 -7.02
C VAL A 15 -3.68 8.88 -6.90
N TYR A 16 -3.24 9.72 -7.84
CA TYR A 16 -1.95 10.41 -7.70
C TYR A 16 -1.93 11.38 -6.52
N LEU A 17 -3.02 12.09 -6.26
CA LEU A 17 -3.14 12.95 -5.08
C LEU A 17 -3.09 12.13 -3.78
N LEU A 18 -3.70 10.94 -3.73
CA LEU A 18 -3.58 10.02 -2.59
C LEU A 18 -2.17 9.41 -2.45
N LEU A 19 -1.40 9.33 -3.51
CA LEU A 19 0.00 8.85 -3.45
C LEU A 19 0.99 9.94 -3.05
N LEU A 20 0.64 11.21 -3.22
CA LEU A 20 1.55 12.31 -2.93
C LEU A 20 2.05 12.29 -1.47
N PRO A 21 1.19 12.13 -0.44
CA PRO A 21 1.65 12.02 0.95
C PRO A 21 2.58 10.83 1.17
N LEU A 22 2.34 9.71 0.48
CA LEU A 22 3.17 8.51 0.58
C LEU A 22 4.60 8.78 0.09
N ILE A 23 4.72 9.43 -1.06
CA ILE A 23 6.00 9.78 -1.67
C ILE A 23 6.74 10.79 -0.78
N THR A 24 6.05 11.84 -0.32
CA THR A 24 6.66 12.87 0.54
C THR A 24 7.12 12.29 1.88
N LEU A 25 6.33 11.41 2.50
CA LEU A 25 6.70 10.74 3.74
C LEU A 25 7.94 9.88 3.53
N SER A 26 7.97 9.05 2.47
CA SER A 26 9.12 8.19 2.18
C SER A 26 10.42 8.97 1.97
N ALA A 27 10.36 10.14 1.32
CA ALA A 27 11.51 11.01 1.12
C ALA A 27 11.93 11.70 2.44
N SER A 28 10.97 12.21 3.21
CA SER A 28 11.24 12.93 4.46
C SER A 28 11.96 12.08 5.52
N VAL A 29 11.72 10.77 5.55
CA VAL A 29 12.37 9.83 6.48
C VAL A 29 13.89 9.85 6.34
N TRP A 30 14.42 10.08 5.13
CA TRP A 30 15.87 10.06 4.86
C TRP A 30 16.59 11.36 5.22
N PHE A 31 15.88 12.49 5.16
CA PHE A 31 16.48 13.82 5.38
C PHE A 31 16.22 14.37 6.78
N THR A 32 15.70 13.56 7.70
CA THR A 32 15.36 13.97 9.06
C THR A 32 16.24 13.25 10.09
N GLN A 33 16.35 13.83 11.28
CA GLN A 33 17.07 13.21 12.40
C GLN A 33 16.40 11.90 12.82
N THR A 34 17.18 10.93 13.30
CA THR A 34 16.70 9.56 13.63
C THR A 34 15.43 9.55 14.48
N LYS A 35 15.34 10.42 15.49
CA LYS A 35 14.17 10.52 16.38
C LYS A 35 12.88 10.82 15.59
N VAL A 36 12.94 11.84 14.73
CA VAL A 36 11.81 12.27 13.89
C VAL A 36 11.56 11.28 12.75
N GLY A 37 12.63 10.75 12.14
CA GLY A 37 12.56 9.79 11.05
C GLY A 37 11.83 8.50 11.45
N VAL A 38 12.01 8.02 12.68
CA VAL A 38 11.27 6.86 13.21
C VAL A 38 9.77 7.15 13.28
N VAL A 39 9.37 8.31 13.82
CA VAL A 39 7.96 8.72 13.87
C VAL A 39 7.36 8.83 12.46
N LEU A 40 8.09 9.45 11.52
CA LEU A 40 7.68 9.56 10.12
C LEU A 40 7.52 8.19 9.45
N ALA A 41 8.40 7.24 9.76
CA ALA A 41 8.32 5.88 9.22
C ALA A 41 7.11 5.11 9.77
N LEU A 42 6.70 5.36 11.02
CA LEU A 42 5.46 4.81 11.59
C LEU A 42 4.23 5.43 10.94
N ILE A 43 4.21 6.76 10.76
CA ILE A 43 3.13 7.47 10.04
C ILE A 43 3.02 6.94 8.62
N PHE A 44 4.14 6.74 7.92
CA PHE A 44 4.18 6.13 6.60
C PHE A 44 3.54 4.74 6.58
N THR A 45 3.89 3.90 7.56
CA THR A 45 3.35 2.54 7.67
C THR A 45 1.84 2.56 7.93
N GLY A 46 1.37 3.43 8.82
CA GLY A 46 -0.06 3.67 9.06
C GLY A 46 -0.79 4.14 7.79
N TYR A 47 -0.15 5.02 7.02
CA TYR A 47 -0.72 5.54 5.78
C TYR A 47 -0.86 4.45 4.69
N ILE A 48 0.09 3.51 4.59
CA ILE A 48 -0.04 2.34 3.71
C ILE A 48 -1.28 1.51 4.05
N TYR A 49 -1.54 1.25 5.33
CA TYR A 49 -2.75 0.51 5.73
C TYR A 49 -4.02 1.30 5.47
N PHE A 50 -4.00 2.62 5.69
CA PHE A 50 -5.09 3.51 5.30
C PHE A 50 -5.40 3.42 3.79
N LEU A 51 -4.37 3.44 2.94
CA LEU A 51 -4.54 3.21 1.49
C LEU A 51 -5.14 1.83 1.21
N GLY A 52 -4.71 0.78 1.93
CA GLY A 52 -5.30 -0.55 1.86
C GLY A 52 -6.82 -0.56 2.15
N PHE A 53 -7.26 0.17 3.16
CA PHE A 53 -8.69 0.33 3.46
C PHE A 53 -9.43 1.03 2.32
N THR A 54 -8.91 2.15 1.82
CA THR A 54 -9.55 2.87 0.70
C THR A 54 -9.65 2.00 -0.55
N PHE A 55 -8.64 1.17 -0.81
CA PHE A 55 -8.63 0.24 -1.92
C PHE A 55 -9.65 -0.88 -1.75
N SER A 56 -9.79 -1.44 -0.54
CA SER A 56 -10.86 -2.40 -0.25
C SER A 56 -12.24 -1.79 -0.41
N SER A 57 -12.49 -0.59 0.12
CA SER A 57 -13.77 0.10 -0.05
C SER A 57 -14.12 0.33 -1.52
N TYR A 58 -13.12 0.65 -2.35
CA TYR A 58 -13.30 0.78 -3.79
C TYR A 58 -13.66 -0.55 -4.46
N LEU A 59 -12.98 -1.64 -4.11
CA LEU A 59 -13.29 -2.99 -4.63
C LEU A 59 -14.68 -3.45 -4.21
N TRP A 60 -15.10 -3.16 -2.98
CA TRP A 60 -16.44 -3.45 -2.51
C TRP A 60 -17.49 -2.69 -3.33
N SER A 61 -17.28 -1.39 -3.56
CA SER A 61 -18.15 -0.56 -4.40
C SER A 61 -18.26 -1.11 -5.83
N LEU A 62 -17.13 -1.54 -6.42
CA LEU A 62 -17.13 -2.21 -7.72
C LEU A 62 -17.89 -3.53 -7.71
N ASN A 63 -17.75 -4.33 -6.65
CA ASN A 63 -18.46 -5.60 -6.52
C ASN A 63 -19.98 -5.40 -6.45
N HIS A 64 -20.47 -4.34 -5.79
CA HIS A 64 -21.91 -4.03 -5.77
C HIS A 64 -22.48 -3.89 -7.19
N ASN A 65 -21.70 -3.29 -8.11
CA ASN A 65 -22.11 -3.09 -9.50
C ASN A 65 -21.96 -4.36 -10.37
N LEU A 66 -20.89 -5.13 -10.15
CA LEU A 66 -20.54 -6.28 -11.00
C LEU A 66 -21.05 -7.63 -10.48
N LYS A 67 -21.52 -7.70 -9.22
CA LYS A 67 -22.00 -8.91 -8.52
C LYS A 67 -21.05 -10.11 -8.65
N ASN A 68 -19.74 -9.89 -8.52
CA ASN A 68 -18.72 -10.91 -8.71
C ASN A 68 -18.14 -11.40 -7.38
N LYS A 69 -18.45 -12.65 -7.03
CA LYS A 69 -17.99 -13.31 -5.79
C LYS A 69 -16.47 -13.27 -5.59
N SER A 70 -15.68 -13.33 -6.67
CA SER A 70 -14.21 -13.28 -6.60
C SER A 70 -13.67 -11.90 -6.19
N LEU A 71 -14.31 -10.81 -6.65
CA LEU A 71 -13.97 -9.45 -6.24
C LEU A 71 -14.35 -9.22 -4.78
N ASN A 72 -15.48 -9.78 -4.33
CA ASN A 72 -15.90 -9.70 -2.94
C ASN A 72 -14.88 -10.34 -1.99
N LEU A 73 -14.45 -11.58 -2.30
CA LEU A 73 -13.45 -12.29 -1.51
C LEU A 73 -12.12 -11.53 -1.48
N PHE A 74 -11.68 -10.98 -2.61
CA PHE A 74 -10.47 -10.19 -2.67
C PHE A 74 -10.57 -8.89 -1.86
N SER A 75 -11.71 -8.20 -1.93
CA SER A 75 -11.97 -7.00 -1.12
C SER A 75 -11.89 -7.30 0.37
N ILE A 76 -12.53 -8.39 0.83
CA ILE A 76 -12.52 -8.84 2.22
C ILE A 76 -11.09 -9.20 2.65
N GLN A 77 -10.33 -9.91 1.82
CA GLN A 77 -8.93 -10.24 2.10
C GLN A 77 -8.07 -8.99 2.28
N VAL A 78 -8.18 -8.03 1.35
CA VAL A 78 -7.45 -6.75 1.44
C VAL A 78 -7.81 -6.02 2.74
N PHE A 79 -9.10 -5.98 3.10
CA PHE A 79 -9.57 -5.35 4.33
C PHE A 79 -9.01 -6.02 5.60
N LEU A 80 -9.04 -7.36 5.64
CA LEU A 80 -8.53 -8.12 6.78
C LEU A 80 -7.01 -7.93 6.93
N ILE A 81 -6.26 -7.94 5.84
CA ILE A 81 -4.81 -7.70 5.89
C ILE A 81 -4.51 -6.27 6.34
N SER A 82 -5.24 -5.26 5.86
CA SER A 82 -5.03 -3.88 6.33
C SER A 82 -5.39 -3.70 7.80
N LEU A 83 -6.44 -4.38 8.29
CA LEU A 83 -6.86 -4.33 9.68
C LEU A 83 -5.87 -5.04 10.60
N ILE A 84 -5.46 -6.26 10.27
CA ILE A 84 -4.43 -7.00 11.01
C ILE A 84 -3.12 -6.21 11.00
N GLY A 85 -2.72 -5.68 9.84
CA GLY A 85 -1.51 -4.88 9.72
C GLY A 85 -1.53 -3.60 10.56
N LEU A 86 -2.66 -2.89 10.60
CA LEU A 86 -2.82 -1.71 11.45
C LEU A 86 -2.77 -2.09 12.94
N LEU A 87 -3.45 -3.17 13.36
CA LEU A 87 -3.37 -3.64 14.75
C LEU A 87 -1.93 -4.05 15.13
N TYR A 88 -1.26 -4.82 14.27
CA TYR A 88 0.15 -5.16 14.47
C TYR A 88 1.03 -3.91 14.54
N SER A 89 0.71 -2.88 13.76
CA SER A 89 1.49 -1.64 13.78
C SER A 89 1.39 -0.86 15.08
N ILE A 90 0.30 -1.05 15.82
CA ILE A 90 0.07 -0.45 17.13
C ILE A 90 0.71 -1.31 18.23
N PHE A 91 0.59 -2.63 18.16
CA PHE A 91 1.02 -3.54 19.23
C PHE A 91 2.46 -4.06 19.12
N PHE A 92 2.98 -4.23 17.90
CA PHE A 92 4.29 -4.83 17.63
C PHE A 92 5.06 -3.97 16.61
N LEU A 93 5.56 -2.82 17.07
CA LEU A 93 6.27 -1.85 16.22
C LEU A 93 7.58 -2.38 15.61
N SER A 94 8.23 -3.39 16.20
CA SER A 94 9.56 -3.85 15.77
C SER A 94 9.57 -4.63 14.44
N ILE A 95 8.42 -5.13 13.97
CA ILE A 95 8.29 -5.99 12.78
C ILE A 95 7.42 -5.33 11.69
N ASN A 96 7.06 -4.06 11.88
CA ASN A 96 6.02 -3.34 11.13
C ASN A 96 6.23 -3.30 9.61
N PHE A 97 7.47 -3.44 9.14
CA PHE A 97 7.86 -3.26 7.74
C PHE A 97 7.65 -4.52 6.90
N LEU A 98 7.54 -5.70 7.51
CA LEU A 98 7.38 -6.97 6.80
C LEU A 98 5.96 -7.19 6.28
N ILE A 99 4.96 -6.59 6.93
CA ILE A 99 3.54 -6.76 6.59
C ILE A 99 3.14 -5.94 5.34
N PRO A 100 3.60 -4.68 5.14
CA PRO A 100 3.40 -3.97 3.87
C PRO A 100 4.04 -4.68 2.67
N ILE A 101 5.20 -5.31 2.86
CA ILE A 101 5.89 -6.07 1.82
C ILE A 101 5.09 -7.32 1.46
N SER A 102 4.56 -8.04 2.46
CA SER A 102 3.72 -9.22 2.22
C SER A 102 2.41 -8.85 1.51
N PHE A 103 1.85 -7.67 1.80
CA PHE A 103 0.68 -7.13 1.10
C PHE A 103 0.94 -6.86 -0.39
N VAL A 104 2.08 -6.24 -0.73
CA VAL A 104 2.47 -5.99 -2.13
C VAL A 104 2.77 -7.30 -2.87
N LEU A 105 3.45 -8.26 -2.21
CA LEU A 105 3.69 -9.60 -2.75
C LEU A 105 2.38 -10.37 -2.98
N PHE A 106 1.42 -10.29 -2.05
CA PHE A 106 0.11 -10.91 -2.18
C PHE A 106 -0.67 -10.34 -3.37
N TYR A 107 -0.65 -9.02 -3.56
CA TYR A 107 -1.22 -8.38 -4.75
C TYR A 107 -0.56 -8.87 -6.04
N TYR A 108 0.77 -8.93 -6.06
CA TYR A 108 1.53 -9.39 -7.23
C TYR A 108 1.26 -10.86 -7.59
N LEU A 109 1.13 -11.74 -6.58
CA LEU A 109 0.82 -13.16 -6.77
C LEU A 109 -0.62 -13.35 -7.29
N ASN A 110 -1.59 -12.61 -6.75
CA ASN A 110 -2.98 -12.69 -7.20
C ASN A 110 -3.23 -12.07 -8.58
N ARG A 111 -2.29 -11.27 -9.11
CA ARG A 111 -2.33 -10.77 -10.50
C ARG A 111 -2.41 -11.89 -11.54
N LYS A 112 -1.87 -13.08 -11.24
CA LYS A 112 -1.87 -14.24 -12.16
C LYS A 112 -3.24 -14.96 -12.24
N ASN A 113 -4.21 -14.61 -11.39
CA ASN A 113 -5.54 -15.20 -11.46
C ASN A 113 -6.29 -14.71 -12.71
N LYS A 114 -6.58 -15.65 -13.63
CA LYS A 114 -7.23 -15.38 -14.93
C LYS A 114 -8.57 -14.64 -14.81
N THR A 115 -9.30 -14.85 -13.71
CA THR A 115 -10.56 -14.16 -13.40
C THR A 115 -10.37 -12.67 -13.11
N PHE A 116 -9.25 -12.28 -12.52
CA PHE A 116 -8.91 -10.88 -12.27
C PHE A 116 -8.51 -10.15 -13.56
N VAL A 117 -7.86 -10.87 -14.48
CA VAL A 117 -7.36 -10.32 -15.74
C VAL A 117 -8.50 -9.93 -16.69
N THR A 118 -9.65 -10.58 -16.67
CA THR A 118 -10.77 -10.24 -17.56
C THR A 118 -11.65 -9.11 -17.06
N LEU A 119 -11.59 -8.76 -15.77
CA LEU A 119 -12.48 -7.77 -15.13
C LEU A 119 -12.05 -6.32 -15.37
N PHE A 120 -10.75 -6.09 -15.57
CA PHE A 120 -10.21 -4.74 -15.66
C PHE A 120 -9.75 -4.39 -17.08
N PRO A 121 -10.04 -3.17 -17.57
CA PRO A 121 -9.53 -2.72 -18.86
C PRO A 121 -8.00 -2.64 -18.84
N LEU A 122 -7.37 -2.81 -20.01
CA LEU A 122 -5.90 -2.79 -20.19
C LEU A 122 -5.24 -1.57 -19.53
N TRP A 123 -5.81 -0.40 -19.77
CA TRP A 123 -5.31 0.84 -19.19
C TRP A 123 -5.26 0.84 -17.66
N LEU A 124 -6.26 0.27 -16.98
CA LEU A 124 -6.28 0.22 -15.52
C LEU A 124 -5.21 -0.75 -14.99
N LYS A 125 -4.91 -1.82 -15.74
CA LYS A 125 -3.82 -2.75 -15.41
C LYS A 125 -2.46 -2.08 -15.50
N GLU A 126 -2.22 -1.34 -16.58
CA GLU A 126 -0.98 -0.57 -16.75
C GLU A 126 -0.85 0.51 -15.67
N PHE A 127 -1.95 1.18 -15.36
CA PHE A 127 -2.00 2.16 -14.30
C PHE A 127 -1.66 1.54 -12.94
N ALA A 128 -2.35 0.46 -12.56
CA ALA A 128 -2.08 -0.26 -11.31
C ALA A 128 -0.64 -0.79 -11.22
N TYR A 129 -0.04 -1.21 -12.34
CA TYR A 129 1.37 -1.59 -12.38
C TYR A 129 2.29 -0.41 -12.05
N ARG A 130 2.08 0.75 -12.67
CA ARG A 130 2.85 1.97 -12.37
C ARG A 130 2.71 2.37 -10.90
N LEU A 131 1.50 2.31 -10.35
CA LEU A 131 1.25 2.57 -8.93
C LEU A 131 1.99 1.57 -8.03
N GLY A 132 1.93 0.28 -8.37
CA GLY A 132 2.64 -0.76 -7.63
C GLY A 132 4.15 -0.51 -7.58
N VAL A 133 4.75 -0.09 -8.69
CA VAL A 133 6.18 0.29 -8.74
C VAL A 133 6.45 1.50 -7.85
N MET A 134 5.62 2.55 -7.89
CA MET A 134 5.79 3.73 -7.04
C MET A 134 5.72 3.38 -5.55
N VAL A 135 4.70 2.62 -5.14
CA VAL A 135 4.54 2.16 -3.75
C VAL A 135 5.72 1.28 -3.33
N PHE A 136 6.18 0.39 -4.21
CA PHE A 136 7.33 -0.46 -3.96
C PHE A 136 8.62 0.34 -3.73
N ILE A 137 8.89 1.36 -4.54
CA ILE A 137 10.04 2.26 -4.34
C ILE A 137 9.93 2.97 -2.99
N CYS A 138 8.75 3.48 -2.64
CA CYS A 138 8.53 4.13 -1.34
C CYS A 138 8.78 3.17 -0.17
N LEU A 139 8.31 1.92 -0.28
CA LEU A 139 8.55 0.88 0.72
C LEU A 139 10.04 0.57 0.85
N MET A 140 10.76 0.43 -0.26
CA MET A 140 12.21 0.17 -0.25
C MET A 140 12.99 1.33 0.38
N ASN A 141 12.60 2.57 0.13
CA ASN A 141 13.23 3.73 0.78
C ASN A 141 13.08 3.71 2.31
N VAL A 142 11.87 3.42 2.81
CA VAL A 142 11.63 3.36 4.26
C VAL A 142 12.31 2.13 4.88
N LEU A 143 12.32 0.99 4.18
CA LEU A 143 13.10 -0.19 4.59
C LEU A 143 14.59 0.12 4.73
N ALA A 144 15.16 0.81 3.74
CA ALA A 144 16.56 1.17 3.76
C ALA A 144 16.88 2.13 4.93
N PHE A 145 15.94 3.00 5.32
CA PHE A 145 16.06 3.77 6.55
C PHE A 145 16.13 2.84 7.77
N TRP A 146 15.20 1.90 7.94
CA TRP A 146 15.19 0.98 9.09
C TRP A 146 16.47 0.17 9.22
N PHE A 147 17.01 -0.31 8.11
CA PHE A 147 18.26 -1.09 8.08
C PHE A 147 19.52 -0.23 7.99
N ASN A 148 19.43 1.09 8.14
CA ASN A 148 20.58 1.98 8.06
C ASN A 148 21.55 1.74 9.24
N PRO A 149 22.79 1.27 8.98
CA PRO A 149 23.75 0.96 10.03
C PRO A 149 24.33 2.19 10.73
N TYR A 150 24.23 3.37 10.10
CA TYR A 150 24.80 4.62 10.63
C TYR A 150 23.88 5.28 11.66
N SER A 151 22.59 5.42 11.33
CA SER A 151 21.60 6.03 12.23
C SER A 151 20.97 5.03 13.21
N GLN A 152 21.09 3.72 12.93
CA GLN A 152 20.61 2.60 13.76
C GLN A 152 19.18 2.81 14.31
N PRO A 153 18.19 3.14 13.46
CA PRO A 153 16.85 3.48 13.93
C PRO A 153 16.15 2.32 14.64
N ILE A 154 16.45 1.07 14.30
CA ILE A 154 15.93 -0.11 15.02
C ILE A 154 16.39 -0.12 16.49
N LYS A 155 17.69 0.14 16.75
CA LYS A 155 18.21 0.14 18.12
C LYS A 155 17.64 1.31 18.92
N TYR A 156 17.57 2.48 18.29
CA TYR A 156 16.93 3.64 18.88
C TYR A 156 15.48 3.35 19.23
N PHE A 157 14.75 2.75 18.30
CA PHE A 157 13.36 2.36 18.47
C PHE A 157 13.15 1.40 19.65
N LEU A 158 13.97 0.34 19.77
CA LEU A 158 13.88 -0.65 20.84
C LEU A 158 14.30 -0.14 22.23
N ASN A 159 15.05 0.96 22.31
CA ASN A 159 15.60 1.48 23.56
C ASN A 159 14.82 2.68 24.10
N GLU A 160 14.17 3.49 23.25
CA GLU A 160 13.39 4.66 23.66
C GLU A 160 11.86 4.41 23.70
N PHE A 161 11.36 3.29 23.18
CA PHE A 161 9.95 2.87 23.21
C PHE A 161 9.79 1.43 23.69
#